data_AF-K0NXF7-F1
#
_entry.id   AF-K0NXF7-F1
#
_cell.length_a   1.000
_cell.length_b   1.000
_cell.length_c   1.000
_cell.angle_alpha   90.00
_cell.angle_beta   90.00
_cell.angle_gamma   90.00
#
_symmetry.space_group_name_H-M   'P 1'
#
loop_
_entity.id
_entity.type
_entity.pdbx_description
1 polymer ?
#
loop_
_entity_poly.entity_id
_entity_poly.type
_entity_poly.pdbx_seq_one_letter_code
_entity_poly.pdbx_strand_id
1 'polypeptide(L)'
;MISSTMLINADEIITRAFDNYENEIKLSVTDFCQVAHFTRPTFYARYGDMPHLGVELLIKKLESNFKLAENNYGKGVQDLLLYMFDDRKYLLRLYYLIKAYSQQRNGKFAARFPKLLEQAIYIKTLEYVRRRSRTGDYSVKAINDAAHVIYTIVYEWLNEGLEQNPSSVISRCQIAVAVIDDQVNKKIR
;
A
#
# COMPACT_ATOMS: atom_id res chain seq x y z
N MET A 1 -9.60 -7.03 -11.42
CA MET A 1 -9.33 -5.66 -10.97
C MET A 1 -10.68 -5.06 -10.63
N ILE A 2 -10.90 -4.73 -9.36
CA ILE A 2 -12.14 -4.12 -8.87
C ILE A 2 -12.15 -2.66 -9.35
N SER A 3 -13.29 -2.15 -9.83
CA SER A 3 -13.37 -0.76 -10.30
C SER A 3 -13.17 0.25 -9.15
N SER A 4 -12.61 1.43 -9.44
CA SER A 4 -12.34 2.47 -8.43
C SER A 4 -13.58 2.86 -7.61
N THR A 5 -14.74 3.02 -8.25
CA THR A 5 -16.01 3.34 -7.56
C THR A 5 -16.43 2.21 -6.63
N MET A 6 -16.23 0.95 -7.04
CA MET A 6 -16.54 -0.20 -6.18
C MET A 6 -15.58 -0.31 -4.99
N LEU A 7 -14.31 0.08 -5.15
CA LEU A 7 -13.34 0.11 -4.05
C LEU A 7 -13.67 1.21 -3.04
N ILE A 8 -14.08 2.40 -3.48
CA ILE A 8 -14.53 3.48 -2.57
C ILE A 8 -15.71 2.99 -1.70
N ASN A 9 -16.73 2.40 -2.33
CA ASN A 9 -17.88 1.88 -1.60
C ASN A 9 -17.47 0.75 -0.63
N ALA A 10 -16.56 -0.13 -1.05
CA ALA A 10 -16.08 -1.22 -0.20
C ALA A 10 -15.25 -0.73 0.98
N ASP A 11 -14.50 0.36 0.83
CA ASP A 11 -13.74 1.02 1.88
C ASP A 11 -14.66 1.55 2.99
N GLU A 12 -15.75 2.23 2.61
CA GLU A 12 -16.77 2.71 3.56
C GLU A 12 -17.49 1.57 4.28
N ILE A 13 -17.74 0.47 3.59
CA ILE A 13 -18.36 -0.73 4.18
C ILE A 13 -17.39 -1.39 5.17
N ILE A 14 -16.14 -1.60 4.78
CA ILE A 14 -15.13 -2.25 5.63
C ILE A 14 -14.82 -1.42 6.87
N THR A 15 -14.74 -0.09 6.73
CA THR A 15 -14.55 0.81 7.87
C THR A 15 -15.67 0.65 8.89
N ARG A 16 -16.94 0.73 8.45
CA ARG A 16 -18.11 0.52 9.32
C ARG A 16 -18.15 -0.89 9.89
N ALA A 17 -17.80 -1.89 9.09
CA ALA A 17 -17.79 -3.27 9.56
C ALA A 17 -16.72 -3.48 10.63
N PHE A 18 -15.55 -2.86 10.49
CA PHE A 18 -14.49 -2.86 11.48
C PHE A 18 -14.87 -2.15 12.78
N ASP A 19 -15.68 -1.09 12.74
CA ASP A 19 -16.16 -0.42 13.96
C ASP A 19 -17.00 -1.36 14.84
N ASN A 20 -17.65 -2.37 14.26
CA ASN A 20 -18.42 -3.37 14.98
C ASN A 20 -17.55 -4.44 15.69
N TYR A 21 -16.24 -4.47 15.42
CA TYR A 21 -15.31 -5.39 16.07
C TYR A 21 -14.28 -4.62 16.87
N GLU A 22 -14.37 -4.69 18.20
CA GLU A 22 -13.42 -3.98 19.07
C GLU A 22 -11.99 -4.53 18.91
N ASN A 23 -11.81 -5.85 18.76
CA ASN A 23 -10.47 -6.48 18.67
C ASN A 23 -10.36 -7.73 17.77
N GLU A 24 -11.39 -8.15 17.05
CA GLU A 24 -11.34 -9.40 16.26
C GLU A 24 -10.89 -9.18 14.81
N ILE A 25 -9.90 -9.96 14.38
CA ILE A 25 -9.35 -9.98 13.00
C ILE A 25 -10.16 -10.94 12.11
N LYS A 26 -11.49 -10.92 12.19
CA LYS A 26 -12.33 -11.84 11.40
C LYS A 26 -13.54 -11.13 10.82
N LEU A 27 -13.27 -10.19 9.91
CA LEU A 27 -14.32 -9.73 9.00
C LEU A 27 -14.57 -10.80 7.93
N SER A 28 -15.72 -11.46 7.99
CA SER A 28 -16.13 -12.44 6.98
C SER A 28 -16.91 -11.80 5.83
N VAL A 29 -17.10 -12.56 4.74
CA VAL A 29 -18.00 -12.17 3.64
C VAL A 29 -19.42 -11.93 4.17
N THR A 30 -19.88 -12.71 5.15
CA THR A 30 -21.21 -12.58 5.73
C THR A 30 -21.37 -11.23 6.42
N ASP A 31 -20.38 -10.84 7.23
CA ASP A 31 -20.40 -9.59 7.98
C ASP A 31 -20.35 -8.38 7.03
N PHE A 32 -19.49 -8.44 6.02
CA PHE A 32 -19.46 -7.43 4.95
C PHE A 32 -20.82 -7.31 4.27
N CYS A 33 -21.42 -8.44 3.87
CA CYS A 33 -22.72 -8.47 3.20
C CYS A 33 -23.86 -7.93 4.07
N GLN A 34 -23.82 -8.15 5.39
CA GLN A 34 -24.79 -7.60 6.33
C GLN A 34 -24.73 -6.08 6.36
N VAL A 35 -23.53 -5.50 6.49
CA VAL A 35 -23.33 -4.04 6.50
C VAL A 35 -23.65 -3.41 5.14
N ALA A 36 -23.34 -4.12 4.05
CA ALA A 36 -23.56 -3.66 2.68
C ALA A 36 -24.99 -3.87 2.17
N HIS A 37 -25.82 -4.62 2.90
CA HIS A 37 -27.13 -5.11 2.43
C HIS A 37 -27.05 -5.83 1.06
N PHE A 38 -26.02 -6.67 0.88
CA PHE A 38 -25.82 -7.46 -0.34
C PHE A 38 -25.94 -8.96 -0.06
N THR A 39 -26.22 -9.74 -1.11
CA THR A 39 -26.10 -11.21 -1.03
C THR A 39 -24.63 -11.63 -1.19
N ARG A 40 -24.27 -12.80 -0.65
CA ARG A 40 -22.93 -13.38 -0.85
C ARG A 40 -22.57 -13.59 -2.32
N PRO A 41 -23.46 -14.10 -3.20
CA PRO A 41 -23.20 -14.16 -4.64
C PRO A 41 -22.84 -12.79 -5.25
N THR A 42 -23.55 -11.73 -4.86
CA THR A 42 -23.25 -10.36 -5.30
C THR A 42 -21.85 -9.92 -4.87
N PHE A 43 -21.43 -10.27 -3.65
CA PHE A 43 -20.07 -10.00 -3.17
C PHE A 43 -19.03 -10.71 -4.04
N TYR A 44 -19.15 -12.03 -4.24
CA TYR A 44 -18.16 -12.80 -4.98
C TYR A 44 -18.02 -12.31 -6.44
N ALA A 45 -19.14 -11.93 -7.06
CA ALA A 45 -19.14 -11.37 -8.41
C ALA A 45 -18.44 -10.01 -8.51
N ARG A 46 -18.53 -9.16 -7.47
CA ARG A 46 -17.97 -7.80 -7.48
C ARG A 46 -16.53 -7.73 -7.01
N TYR A 47 -16.19 -8.52 -5.99
CA TYR A 47 -14.96 -8.34 -5.21
C TYR A 47 -14.04 -9.57 -5.22
N GLY A 48 -14.49 -10.71 -5.75
CA GLY A 48 -13.76 -11.96 -5.62
C GLY A 48 -13.90 -12.50 -4.21
N ASP A 49 -12.85 -12.48 -3.40
CA ASP A 49 -12.88 -12.92 -2.00
C ASP A 49 -12.44 -11.81 -1.03
N MET A 50 -12.64 -12.01 0.28
CA MET A 50 -12.23 -11.01 1.29
C MET A 50 -10.73 -10.67 1.22
N PRO A 51 -9.82 -11.64 1.05
CA PRO A 51 -8.39 -11.33 0.88
C PRO A 51 -8.09 -10.51 -0.37
N HIS A 52 -8.74 -10.81 -1.49
CA HIS A 52 -8.61 -10.05 -2.73
C HIS A 52 -9.01 -8.61 -2.53
N LEU A 53 -10.19 -8.40 -1.92
CA LEU A 53 -10.67 -7.07 -1.57
C LEU A 53 -9.70 -6.36 -0.62
N GLY A 54 -9.21 -7.05 0.41
CA GLY A 54 -8.26 -6.50 1.38
C GLY A 54 -6.94 -6.05 0.74
N VAL A 55 -6.37 -6.86 -0.16
CA VAL A 55 -5.15 -6.52 -0.91
C VAL A 55 -5.40 -5.29 -1.79
N GLU A 56 -6.47 -5.30 -2.59
CA GLU A 56 -6.78 -4.19 -3.50
C GLU A 56 -7.01 -2.88 -2.72
N LEU A 57 -7.72 -2.93 -1.59
CA LEU A 57 -7.93 -1.76 -0.73
C LEU A 57 -6.64 -1.25 -0.10
N LEU A 58 -5.83 -2.14 0.49
CA LEU A 58 -4.59 -1.75 1.15
C LEU A 58 -3.62 -1.11 0.14
N ILE A 59 -3.43 -1.73 -1.02
CA ILE A 59 -2.60 -1.16 -2.09
C ILE A 59 -3.16 0.19 -2.53
N LYS A 60 -4.47 0.29 -2.78
CA LYS A 60 -5.09 1.53 -3.25
C LYS A 60 -4.95 2.67 -2.23
N LYS A 61 -5.06 2.38 -0.94
CA LYS A 61 -4.86 3.36 0.15
C LYS A 61 -3.44 3.87 0.19
N LEU A 62 -2.46 2.97 0.12
CA LEU A 62 -1.04 3.35 0.09
C LEU A 62 -0.72 4.17 -1.18
N GLU A 63 -1.20 3.75 -2.36
CA GLU A 63 -1.00 4.49 -3.61
C GLU A 63 -1.64 5.89 -3.61
N SER A 64 -2.80 6.04 -2.99
CA SER A 64 -3.54 7.31 -2.93
C SER A 64 -2.92 8.29 -1.94
N ASN A 65 -2.23 7.78 -0.92
CA ASN A 65 -1.50 8.56 0.08
C ASN A 65 -0.02 8.73 -0.24
N PHE A 66 0.53 7.97 -1.20
CA PHE A 66 1.85 8.23 -1.76
C PHE A 66 1.79 9.37 -2.78
N LYS A 67 1.56 10.58 -2.26
CA LYS A 67 1.45 11.82 -3.02
C LYS A 67 2.82 12.45 -3.16
N LEU A 68 3.36 12.42 -4.37
CA LEU A 68 4.68 12.95 -4.66
C LEU A 68 4.57 14.44 -4.99
N ALA A 69 5.09 15.27 -4.09
CA ALA A 69 5.13 16.72 -4.26
C ALA A 69 6.04 17.14 -5.42
N GLU A 70 5.83 18.35 -5.94
CA GLU A 70 6.71 18.91 -6.97
C GLU A 70 8.13 19.06 -6.44
N ASN A 71 9.07 18.31 -7.01
CA ASN A 71 10.50 18.33 -6.69
C ASN A 71 10.88 17.87 -5.27
N ASN A 72 10.02 17.10 -4.59
CA ASN A 72 10.38 16.54 -3.29
C ASN A 72 9.83 15.12 -3.11
N TYR A 73 10.63 14.13 -3.57
CA TYR A 73 10.31 12.72 -3.42
C TYR A 73 10.28 12.31 -1.94
N GLY A 74 11.27 12.79 -1.17
CA GLY A 74 11.39 12.51 0.26
C GLY A 74 10.15 12.91 1.06
N LYS A 75 9.54 14.06 0.73
CA LYS A 75 8.29 14.51 1.33
C LYS A 75 7.13 13.56 1.04
N GLY A 76 7.04 13.03 -0.18
CA GLY A 76 6.01 12.04 -0.52
C GLY A 76 6.18 10.72 0.24
N VAL A 77 7.43 10.26 0.45
CA VAL A 77 7.71 9.08 1.29
C VAL A 77 7.36 9.37 2.76
N GLN A 78 7.74 10.55 3.26
CA GLN A 78 7.40 10.98 4.62
C GLN A 78 5.88 11.02 4.83
N ASP A 79 5.13 11.62 3.91
CA ASP A 79 3.68 11.75 4.03
C ASP A 79 2.99 10.37 3.98
N LEU A 80 3.48 9.44 3.16
CA LEU A 80 3.03 8.06 3.15
C LEU A 80 3.25 7.38 4.52
N LEU A 81 4.46 7.49 5.07
CA LEU A 81 4.80 6.84 6.35
C LEU A 81 4.04 7.45 7.54
N LEU A 82 3.82 8.77 7.54
CA LEU A 82 2.99 9.43 8.53
C LEU A 82 1.53 8.98 8.43
N TYR A 83 0.97 8.94 7.22
CA TYR A 83 -0.37 8.40 6.98
C TYR A 83 -0.50 6.97 7.50
N MET A 84 0.50 6.11 7.22
CA MET A 84 0.48 4.73 7.69
C MET A 84 0.42 4.62 9.22
N PHE A 85 1.10 5.53 9.93
CA PHE A 85 1.07 5.56 11.38
C PHE A 85 -0.23 6.11 11.95
N ASP A 86 -0.76 7.17 11.35
CA ASP A 86 -2.01 7.82 11.77
C ASP A 86 -3.20 6.87 11.58
N ASP A 87 -3.22 6.12 10.47
CA ASP A 87 -4.30 5.19 10.10
C ASP A 87 -3.94 3.71 10.42
N ARG A 88 -2.95 3.48 11.29
CA ARG A 88 -2.37 2.14 11.53
C ARG A 88 -3.39 1.09 11.92
N LYS A 89 -4.41 1.45 12.72
CA LYS A 89 -5.46 0.51 13.17
C LYS A 89 -6.21 -0.09 11.98
N TYR A 90 -6.58 0.75 11.01
CA TYR A 90 -7.28 0.32 9.80
C TYR A 90 -6.36 -0.53 8.90
N LEU A 91 -5.16 -0.03 8.62
CA LEU A 91 -4.19 -0.69 7.74
C LEU A 91 -3.77 -2.06 8.28
N LEU A 92 -3.55 -2.19 9.59
CA LEU A 92 -3.20 -3.46 10.22
C LEU A 92 -4.36 -4.46 10.19
N ARG A 93 -5.61 -4.01 10.33
CA ARG A 93 -6.77 -4.91 10.19
C ARG A 93 -6.87 -5.49 8.79
N LEU A 94 -6.67 -4.67 7.74
CA LEU A 94 -6.57 -5.15 6.36
C LEU A 94 -5.38 -6.10 6.19
N TYR A 95 -4.21 -5.72 6.69
CA TYR A 95 -3.00 -6.51 6.56
C TYR A 95 -3.11 -7.89 7.24
N TYR A 96 -3.65 -7.96 8.46
CA TYR A 96 -3.84 -9.21 9.17
C TYR A 96 -4.93 -10.09 8.53
N LEU A 97 -5.98 -9.49 7.96
CA LEU A 97 -6.93 -10.21 7.11
C LEU A 97 -6.19 -10.88 5.93
N ILE A 98 -5.33 -10.15 5.23
CA ILE A 98 -4.53 -10.70 4.11
C ILE A 98 -3.63 -11.84 4.60
N LYS A 99 -2.89 -11.63 5.71
CA LYS A 99 -1.93 -12.59 6.28
C LYS A 99 -2.60 -13.89 6.74
N ALA A 100 -3.76 -13.79 7.38
CA ALA A 100 -4.51 -14.96 7.85
C ALA A 100 -4.94 -15.89 6.70
N TYR A 101 -5.18 -15.33 5.51
CA TYR A 101 -5.57 -16.09 4.33
C TYR A 101 -4.39 -16.53 3.46
N SER A 102 -3.26 -15.80 3.45
CA SER A 102 -2.07 -16.21 2.69
C SER A 102 -1.48 -17.53 3.20
N GLN A 103 -1.72 -17.89 4.46
CA GLN A 103 -1.27 -19.14 5.08
C GLN A 103 -2.19 -20.34 4.77
N GLN A 104 -3.33 -20.12 4.10
CA GLN A 104 -4.28 -21.18 3.75
C GLN A 104 -4.00 -21.78 2.36
N ARG A 105 -4.38 -23.04 2.12
CA ARG A 105 -4.15 -23.77 0.85
C ARG A 105 -4.60 -23.04 -0.43
N ASN A 106 -5.58 -22.13 -0.34
CA ASN A 106 -6.13 -21.37 -1.47
C ASN A 106 -5.71 -19.88 -1.48
N GLY A 107 -4.79 -19.45 -0.61
CA GLY A 107 -4.37 -18.06 -0.42
C GLY A 107 -3.52 -17.43 -1.54
N LYS A 108 -3.61 -17.93 -2.78
CA LYS A 108 -2.70 -17.56 -3.89
C LYS A 108 -2.67 -16.06 -4.18
N PHE A 109 -3.80 -15.36 -4.07
CA PHE A 109 -3.85 -13.92 -4.31
C PHE A 109 -3.28 -13.13 -3.14
N ALA A 110 -3.65 -13.47 -1.90
CA ALA A 110 -3.10 -12.86 -0.69
C ALA A 110 -1.56 -13.01 -0.62
N ALA A 111 -1.04 -14.16 -1.05
CA ALA A 111 0.40 -14.40 -1.15
C ALA A 111 1.13 -13.48 -2.15
N ARG A 112 0.42 -12.81 -3.06
CA ARG A 112 0.98 -11.82 -4.00
C ARG A 112 1.10 -10.42 -3.40
N PHE A 113 0.54 -10.17 -2.22
CA PHE A 113 0.55 -8.84 -1.60
C PHE A 113 1.95 -8.19 -1.56
N PRO A 114 3.04 -8.87 -1.13
CA PRO A 114 4.36 -8.23 -1.07
C PRO A 114 4.83 -7.74 -2.45
N LYS A 115 4.64 -8.57 -3.48
CA LYS A 115 4.98 -8.23 -4.87
C LYS A 115 4.13 -7.07 -5.40
N LEU A 116 2.84 -7.00 -5.05
CA LEU A 116 1.97 -5.91 -5.48
C LEU A 116 2.34 -4.59 -4.79
N LEU A 117 2.73 -4.63 -3.52
CA LEU A 117 3.22 -3.47 -2.77
C LEU A 117 4.53 -2.94 -3.37
N GLU A 118 5.48 -3.82 -3.64
CA GLU A 118 6.73 -3.48 -4.32
C GLU A 118 6.48 -2.81 -5.68
N GLN A 119 5.59 -3.40 -6.49
CA GLN A 119 5.20 -2.84 -7.79
C GLN A 119 4.57 -1.45 -7.67
N ALA A 120 3.67 -1.24 -6.70
CA ALA A 120 3.03 0.05 -6.48
C ALA A 120 4.06 1.16 -6.15
N ILE A 121 5.01 0.86 -5.26
CA ILE A 121 6.10 1.78 -4.90
C ILE A 121 7.01 2.06 -6.10
N TYR A 122 7.39 1.01 -6.84
CA TYR A 122 8.22 1.16 -8.02
C TYR A 122 7.57 2.03 -9.10
N ILE A 123 6.30 1.77 -9.43
CA ILE A 123 5.56 2.52 -10.47
C ILE A 123 5.52 4.01 -10.12
N LYS A 124 5.13 4.34 -8.88
CA LYS A 124 5.10 5.74 -8.39
C LYS A 124 6.47 6.40 -8.46
N THR A 125 7.52 5.68 -8.09
CA THR A 125 8.90 6.19 -8.11
C THR A 125 9.38 6.44 -9.53
N LEU A 126 9.14 5.50 -10.43
CA LEU A 126 9.51 5.62 -11.83
C LEU A 126 8.74 6.76 -12.51
N GLU A 127 7.45 6.91 -12.22
CA GLU A 127 6.64 8.03 -12.71
C GLU A 127 7.18 9.39 -12.24
N TYR A 128 7.58 9.49 -10.97
CA TYR A 128 8.20 10.69 -10.43
C TYR A 128 9.48 11.05 -11.20
N VAL A 129 10.42 10.11 -11.31
CA VAL A 129 11.69 10.37 -11.98
C VAL A 129 11.48 10.69 -13.46
N ARG A 130 10.61 9.96 -14.16
CA ARG A 130 10.27 10.23 -15.57
C ARG A 130 9.77 11.64 -15.82
N ARG A 131 8.95 12.16 -14.91
CA ARG A 131 8.36 13.51 -15.06
C ARG A 131 9.32 14.62 -14.66
N ARG A 132 10.32 14.34 -13.83
CA ARG A 132 11.15 15.36 -13.17
C ARG A 132 12.62 15.32 -13.56
N SER A 133 13.10 14.25 -14.19
CA SER A 133 14.48 14.14 -14.67
C SER A 133 14.82 15.33 -15.57
N ARG A 134 15.85 16.09 -15.17
CA ARG A 134 16.25 17.32 -15.88
C ARG A 134 16.85 17.04 -17.25
N THR A 135 17.41 15.84 -17.44
CA THR A 135 18.17 15.46 -18.63
C THR A 135 17.50 14.37 -19.44
N GLY A 136 16.51 13.68 -18.86
CA GLY A 136 15.95 12.45 -19.40
C GLY A 136 16.86 11.23 -19.23
N ASP A 137 18.10 11.39 -18.76
CA ASP A 137 19.01 10.31 -18.40
C ASP A 137 18.80 9.92 -16.93
N TYR A 138 18.38 8.69 -16.69
CA TYR A 138 18.26 8.08 -15.36
C TYR A 138 18.46 6.56 -15.44
N SER A 139 18.98 5.97 -14.37
CA SER A 139 19.17 4.52 -14.29
C SER A 139 17.90 3.83 -13.79
N VAL A 140 17.22 3.08 -14.65
CA VAL A 140 16.07 2.23 -14.27
C VAL A 140 16.44 1.25 -13.17
N LYS A 141 17.67 0.69 -13.22
CA LYS A 141 18.18 -0.20 -12.17
C LYS A 141 18.29 0.53 -10.83
N ALA A 142 18.88 1.72 -10.79
CA ALA A 142 19.00 2.49 -9.55
C ALA A 142 17.64 2.87 -8.97
N ILE A 143 16.67 3.21 -9.82
CA ILE A 143 15.28 3.48 -9.41
C ILE A 143 14.64 2.22 -8.81
N ASN A 144 14.80 1.08 -9.46
CA ASN A 144 14.27 -0.19 -8.99
C ASN A 144 14.87 -0.58 -7.63
N ASP A 145 16.19 -0.48 -7.49
CA ASP A 145 16.89 -0.83 -6.24
C ASP A 145 16.46 0.11 -5.10
N ALA A 146 16.33 1.42 -5.36
CA ALA A 146 15.83 2.38 -4.37
C ALA A 146 14.37 2.12 -3.96
N ALA A 147 13.49 1.85 -4.94
CA ALA A 147 12.10 1.50 -4.68
C ALA A 147 11.99 0.19 -3.87
N HIS A 148 12.84 -0.80 -4.14
CA HIS A 148 12.91 -2.05 -3.40
C HIS A 148 13.32 -1.86 -1.94
N VAL A 149 14.26 -0.94 -1.66
CA VAL A 149 14.64 -0.58 -0.29
C VAL A 149 13.45 0.03 0.45
N ILE A 150 12.74 0.99 -0.15
CA ILE A 150 11.55 1.61 0.45
C ILE A 150 10.46 0.56 0.71
N TYR A 151 10.20 -0.30 -0.27
CA TYR A 151 9.27 -1.42 -0.12
C TYR A 151 9.63 -2.32 1.06
N THR A 152 10.90 -2.74 1.16
CA THR A 152 11.35 -3.63 2.23
C THR A 152 11.11 -3.02 3.60
N ILE A 153 11.44 -1.73 3.77
CA ILE A 153 11.21 -0.99 5.02
C ILE A 153 9.72 -0.91 5.36
N VAL A 154 8.88 -0.54 4.38
CA VAL A 154 7.42 -0.45 4.57
C VAL A 154 6.82 -1.82 4.93
N TYR A 155 7.26 -2.87 4.24
CA TYR A 155 6.75 -4.22 4.45
C TYR A 155 7.19 -4.80 5.79
N GLU A 156 8.44 -4.58 6.20
CA GLU A 156 8.94 -4.94 7.52
C GLU A 156 8.14 -4.22 8.62
N TRP A 157 7.93 -2.91 8.48
CA TRP A 157 7.17 -2.13 9.47
C TRP A 157 5.71 -2.61 9.58
N LEU A 158 5.07 -3.02 8.47
CA LEU A 158 3.77 -3.68 8.50
C LEU A 158 3.79 -5.02 9.24
N ASN A 159 4.82 -5.84 9.01
CA ASN A 159 4.97 -7.13 9.71
C ASN A 159 5.13 -6.95 11.22
N GLU A 160 5.79 -5.88 11.64
CA GLU A 160 6.02 -5.48 13.03
C GLU A 160 4.84 -4.72 13.66
N GLY A 161 3.70 -4.59 12.97
CA GLY A 161 2.52 -3.96 13.55
C GLY A 161 2.56 -2.42 13.58
N LEU A 162 3.40 -1.79 12.75
CA LEU A 162 3.55 -0.33 12.66
C LEU A 162 3.85 0.35 14.01
N GLU A 163 4.55 -0.36 14.91
CA GLU A 163 4.83 0.12 16.28
C GLU A 163 5.99 1.11 16.35
N GLN A 164 6.97 1.00 15.45
CA GLN A 164 8.13 1.91 15.43
C GLN A 164 7.70 3.36 15.18
N ASN A 165 8.42 4.31 15.78
CA ASN A 165 8.19 5.73 15.55
C ASN A 165 8.41 6.10 14.07
N PRO A 166 7.48 6.84 13.42
CA PRO A 166 7.59 7.21 12.01
C PRO A 166 8.91 7.92 11.65
N SER A 167 9.44 8.78 12.52
CA SER A 167 10.72 9.48 12.28
C SER A 167 11.89 8.51 12.12
N SER A 168 11.89 7.39 12.87
CA SER A 168 12.89 6.34 12.75
C SER A 168 12.72 5.54 11.46
N VAL A 169 11.50 5.36 10.97
CA VAL A 169 11.25 4.65 9.71
C VAL A 169 11.60 5.53 8.52
N ILE A 170 11.28 6.83 8.59
CA ILE A 170 11.65 7.83 7.59
C ILE A 170 13.18 7.91 7.42
N SER A 171 13.94 7.89 8.52
CA SER A 171 15.40 7.96 8.46
C SER A 171 16.00 6.76 7.70
N ARG A 172 15.43 5.57 7.88
CA ARG A 172 15.84 4.35 7.16
C ARG A 172 15.64 4.47 5.64
N CYS A 173 14.67 5.27 5.19
CA CYS A 173 14.41 5.50 3.77
C CYS A 173 15.33 6.55 3.11
N GLN A 174 16.11 7.32 3.89
CA GLN A 174 16.84 8.49 3.38
C GLN A 174 17.85 8.16 2.27
N ILE A 175 18.53 7.01 2.36
CA ILE A 175 19.49 6.59 1.33
C ILE A 175 18.77 6.35 0.00
N ALA A 176 17.63 5.65 0.03
CA ALA A 176 16.85 5.40 -1.18
C ALA A 176 16.30 6.70 -1.78
N VAL A 177 15.83 7.61 -0.93
CA VAL A 177 15.39 8.96 -1.35
C VAL A 177 16.52 9.72 -2.03
N ALA A 178 17.72 9.74 -1.45
CA ALA A 178 18.89 10.42 -2.03
C ALA A 178 19.27 9.85 -3.41
N VAL A 179 19.23 8.52 -3.58
CA VAL A 179 19.48 7.88 -4.89
C VAL A 179 18.47 8.35 -5.94
N ILE A 180 17.20 8.50 -5.57
CA ILE A 180 16.12 8.95 -6.47
C ILE A 180 16.29 10.42 -6.82
N ASP A 181 16.62 11.27 -5.84
CA ASP A 181 16.91 12.69 -6.07
C ASP A 181 18.13 12.90 -6.96
N ASP A 182 19.16 12.05 -6.83
CA ASP A 182 20.31 12.03 -7.74
C ASP A 182 19.90 11.68 -9.18
N GLN A 183 18.98 10.72 -9.37
CA GLN A 183 18.47 10.40 -10.71
C GLN A 183 17.70 11.55 -11.36
N VAL A 184 17.01 12.37 -10.55
CA VAL A 184 16.30 13.55 -11.03
C VAL A 184 17.27 14.68 -11.38
N ASN A 185 18.34 14.86 -10.59
CA ASN A 185 19.24 15.99 -10.65
C ASN A 185 20.58 15.72 -11.37
N LYS A 186 20.75 14.56 -12.00
CA LYS A 186 21.93 14.25 -12.83
C LYS A 186 22.29 15.47 -13.70
N LYS A 187 23.48 16.02 -13.49
CA LYS A 187 23.96 17.16 -14.28
C LYS A 187 24.26 16.69 -15.70
N ILE A 188 23.90 17.51 -16.69
CA ILE A 188 24.42 17.37 -18.05
C ILE A 188 25.94 17.48 -17.94
N ARG A 189 26.66 16.42 -18.32
CA ARG A 189 28.12 16.44 -18.44
C ARG A 189 28.53 17.20 -19.69
#